data_AF-A0A3D5I2I4-F1
#
_entry.id   AF-A0A3D5I2I4-F1
#
_cell.length_a   1.000
_cell.length_b   1.000
_cell.length_c   1.000
_cell.angle_alpha   90.00
_cell.angle_beta   90.00
_cell.angle_gamma   90.00
#
_symmetry.space_group_name_H-M   'P 1'
#
loop_
_entity.id
_entity.type
_entity.pdbx_description
1 polymer ?
#
loop_
_entity_poly.entity_id
_entity_poly.type
_entity_poly.pdbx_seq_one_letter_code
_entity_poly.pdbx_strand_id
1 'polypeptide(L)' 'MVAAAPWSSLFAHDRPALIGVLHLPPLPGSPRWQGDFEAVRRFALADAAAYLAGGADGLVVENFGDAPFFAS' A
#
# COMPACT_ATOMS: atom_id res chain seq x y z
N MET A 1 -4.99 -12.99 32.74
CA MET A 1 -5.71 -12.25 31.68
C MET A 1 -4.67 -11.63 30.77
N VAL A 2 -4.63 -12.01 29.49
CA VAL A 2 -3.76 -11.34 28.51
C VAL A 2 -4.45 -10.04 28.12
N ALA A 3 -3.78 -8.90 28.27
CA ALA A 3 -4.32 -7.62 27.81
C ALA A 3 -4.54 -7.71 26.29
N ALA A 4 -5.71 -7.29 25.82
CA ALA A 4 -5.97 -7.21 24.38
C ALA A 4 -4.91 -6.30 23.74
N ALA A 5 -4.27 -6.79 22.67
CA ALA A 5 -3.26 -6.01 21.98
C ALA A 5 -3.91 -4.70 21.45
N PRO A 6 -3.21 -3.56 21.48
CA PRO A 6 -3.78 -2.26 21.08
C PRO A 6 -4.28 -2.24 19.62
N TRP A 7 -3.86 -3.20 18.82
CA TRP A 7 -4.26 -3.37 17.42
C TRP A 7 -5.63 -4.05 17.26
N SER A 8 -6.16 -4.69 18.31
CA SER A 8 -7.44 -5.42 18.26
C SER A 8 -8.66 -4.51 18.04
N SER A 9 -8.52 -3.22 18.30
CA SER A 9 -9.56 -2.20 18.06
C SER A 9 -9.13 -1.16 17.01
N LEU A 10 -8.15 -1.49 16.15
CA LEU A 10 -7.69 -0.57 15.10
C LEU A 10 -8.80 -0.24 14.09
N PHE A 11 -9.71 -1.20 13.85
CA PHE A 11 -10.85 -1.03 12.95
C PHE A 11 -12.15 -1.11 13.75
N ALA A 12 -13.11 -0.24 13.42
CA ALA A 12 -14.34 -0.03 14.21
C ALA A 12 -15.41 -1.11 13.97
N HIS A 13 -15.02 -2.36 13.71
CA HIS A 13 -15.94 -3.46 13.40
C HIS A 13 -15.39 -4.83 13.83
N ASP A 14 -16.29 -5.78 14.05
CA ASP A 14 -15.95 -7.14 14.52
C ASP A 14 -15.73 -8.16 13.39
N ARG A 15 -15.80 -7.73 12.12
CA ARG A 15 -15.44 -8.58 10.96
C ARG A 15 -13.92 -8.58 10.71
N PRO A 16 -13.37 -9.59 10.01
CA PRO A 16 -11.99 -9.54 9.54
C PRO A 16 -11.70 -8.26 8.75
N ALA A 17 -10.52 -7.67 8.98
CA ALA A 17 -10.07 -6.48 8.26
C ALA A 17 -9.57 -6.85 6.86
N LEU A 18 -10.02 -6.12 5.86
CA LEU A 18 -9.50 -6.17 4.50
C LEU A 18 -8.40 -5.12 4.37
N ILE A 19 -7.16 -5.57 4.16
CA ILE A 19 -6.01 -4.68 3.97
C ILE A 19 -5.53 -4.83 2.52
N GLY A 20 -5.57 -3.73 1.76
CA GLY A 20 -5.04 -3.67 0.41
C GLY A 20 -3.53 -3.45 0.39
N VAL A 21 -2.84 -3.93 -0.65
CA VAL A 21 -1.40 -3.68 -0.85
C VAL A 21 -1.23 -2.91 -2.14
N LEU A 22 -0.81 -1.64 -2.00
CA LEU A 22 -0.50 -0.75 -3.11
C LEU A 22 0.94 -1.01 -3.55
N HIS A 23 1.09 -1.79 -4.61
CA HIS A 23 2.39 -2.00 -5.25
C HIS A 23 2.70 -0.83 -6.17
N LEU A 24 3.54 0.09 -5.71
CA LEU A 24 3.93 1.26 -6.49
C LEU A 24 4.70 0.83 -7.74
N PRO A 25 4.51 1.52 -8.88
CA PRO A 25 5.45 1.48 -10.00
C PRO A 25 6.87 1.87 -9.57
N PRO A 26 7.90 1.65 -10.41
CA PRO A 26 9.27 2.03 -10.09
C PRO A 26 9.34 3.49 -9.63
N LEU A 27 10.08 3.77 -8.55
CA LEU A 27 10.25 5.08 -7.92
C LEU A 27 11.56 5.73 -8.35
N PRO A 28 11.76 7.05 -8.10
CA PRO A 28 13.03 7.71 -8.30
C PRO A 28 14.19 6.95 -7.65
N GLY A 29 15.22 6.67 -8.45
CA GLY A 29 16.39 5.90 -8.03
C GLY A 29 16.33 4.41 -8.39
N SER A 30 15.16 3.84 -8.68
CA SER A 30 15.06 2.45 -9.16
C SER A 30 15.58 2.30 -10.60
N PRO A 31 16.09 1.11 -11.00
CA PRO A 31 16.62 0.90 -12.35
C PRO A 31 15.62 1.11 -13.48
N ARG A 32 14.31 0.96 -13.19
CA ARG A 32 13.23 1.13 -14.17
C ARG A 32 12.49 2.46 -14.02
N TRP A 33 13.08 3.42 -13.30
CA TRP A 33 12.48 4.73 -13.12
C TRP A 33 12.29 5.46 -14.47
N GLN A 34 11.07 5.94 -14.74
CA GLN A 34 10.72 6.58 -16.02
C GLN A 34 10.70 8.12 -15.97
N GLY A 35 11.05 8.73 -14.84
CA GLY A 35 11.16 10.19 -14.73
C GLY A 35 9.87 10.96 -14.41
N ASP A 36 8.71 10.30 -14.28
CA ASP A 36 7.42 10.96 -14.00
C ASP A 36 6.81 10.53 -12.66
N PHE A 37 7.06 11.31 -11.61
CA PHE A 37 6.52 11.04 -10.26
C PHE A 37 5.02 11.28 -10.17
N GLU A 38 4.47 12.17 -11.00
CA GLU A 38 3.04 12.40 -11.02
C GLU A 38 2.31 11.19 -11.62
N ALA A 39 2.91 10.45 -12.56
CA ALA A 39 2.37 9.18 -13.02
C ALA A 39 2.26 8.13 -11.90
N VAL A 40 3.30 7.99 -11.06
CA VAL A 40 3.27 7.10 -9.88
C VAL A 40 2.17 7.53 -8.93
N ARG A 41 2.07 8.83 -8.65
CA ARG A 41 1.04 9.39 -7.76
C ARG A 41 -0.37 9.13 -8.30
N ARG A 42 -0.62 9.38 -9.59
CA ARG A 42 -1.91 9.09 -10.23
C ARG A 42 -2.26 7.61 -10.13
N PHE A 43 -1.29 6.71 -10.38
CA PHE A 43 -1.49 5.27 -10.24
C PHE A 43 -1.87 4.90 -8.80
N ALA A 44 -1.10 5.34 -7.81
CA ALA A 44 -1.33 5.03 -6.40
C ALA A 44 -2.71 5.54 -5.92
N LEU A 45 -3.12 6.74 -6.33
CA LEU A 45 -4.42 7.30 -5.96
C LEU A 45 -5.58 6.56 -6.62
N ALA A 46 -5.45 6.14 -7.89
CA ALA A 46 -6.48 5.37 -8.57
C ALA A 46 -6.67 4.00 -7.92
N ASP A 47 -5.59 3.31 -7.56
CA ASP A 47 -5.62 2.00 -6.92
C ASP A 47 -6.13 2.08 -5.47
N ALA A 48 -5.71 3.12 -4.73
CA ALA A 48 -6.25 3.41 -3.40
C ALA A 48 -7.77 3.67 -3.43
N ALA A 49 -8.26 4.39 -4.44
CA ALA A 49 -9.69 4.65 -4.62
C ALA A 49 -10.45 3.35 -4.92
N ALA A 50 -9.86 2.42 -5.68
CA ALA A 50 -10.46 1.10 -5.93
C ALA A 50 -10.58 0.27 -4.64
N TYR A 51 -9.53 0.23 -3.82
CA TYR A 51 -9.59 -0.43 -2.51
C TYR A 51 -10.64 0.19 -1.58
N LEU A 52 -10.71 1.52 -1.52
CA LEU A 52 -11.69 2.23 -0.72
C LEU A 52 -13.13 1.89 -1.18
N ALA A 53 -13.38 1.91 -2.49
CA ALA A 53 -14.67 1.54 -3.06
C ALA A 53 -15.03 0.06 -2.81
N GLY A 54 -14.01 -0.81 -2.74
CA GLY A 54 -14.16 -2.23 -2.40
C GLY A 54 -14.35 -2.53 -0.91
N GLY A 55 -14.30 -1.51 -0.04
CA GLY A 55 -14.49 -1.66 1.40
C GLY A 55 -13.25 -2.12 2.16
N ALA A 56 -12.05 -1.82 1.65
CA ALA A 56 -10.81 -2.01 2.40
C ALA A 56 -10.80 -1.13 3.65
N ASP A 57 -10.32 -1.70 4.76
CA ASP A 57 -10.23 -1.02 6.07
C ASP A 57 -8.88 -0.30 6.23
N GLY A 58 -7.87 -0.75 5.50
CA GLY A 58 -6.55 -0.17 5.50
C GLY A 58 -5.76 -0.49 4.24
N LEU A 59 -4.63 0.19 4.09
CA LEU A 59 -3.71 0.04 2.98
C LEU A 59 -2.29 -0.10 3.49
N VAL A 60 -1.51 -0.96 2.86
CA VAL A 60 -0.05 -1.01 2.95
C VAL A 60 0.50 -0.47 1.64
N VAL A 61 1.46 0.45 1.72
CA VAL A 61 2.15 0.98 0.54
C VAL A 61 3.50 0.30 0.44
N GLU A 62 3.78 -0.29 -0.72
CA GLU A 62 4.99 -1.06 -0.97
C GLU A 62 5.66 -0.61 -2.28
N ASN A 63 6.98 -0.41 -2.25
CA ASN A 63 7.77 -0.07 -3.42
C ASN A 63 8.17 -1.30 -4.26
N PHE A 64 7.28 -2.28 -4.40
CA PHE A 64 7.55 -3.55 -5.08
C PHE A 64 8.01 -3.36 -6.54
N GLY A 65 7.52 -2.31 -7.22
CA GLY A 65 7.90 -1.99 -8.59
C GLY A 65 9.37 -1.57 -8.78
N ASP A 66 10.10 -1.24 -7.71
CA ASP A 66 11.52 -0.87 -7.78
C ASP A 66 12.41 -2.02 -8.27
N ALA A 67 11.89 -3.25 -8.34
CA ALA A 67 12.60 -4.38 -8.93
C ALA A 67 13.18 -4.05 -10.33
N PRO A 68 14.39 -4.53 -10.69
CA PRO A 68 15.33 -5.20 -9.80
C PRO A 68 15.91 -4.23 -8.77
N PHE A 69 16.13 -4.70 -7.55
CA PHE A 69 16.75 -3.90 -6.49
C PHE A 69 18.27 -3.92 -6.64
N PHE A 70 18.94 -2.83 -6.24
CA PHE A 70 20.39 -2.84 -6.14
C PHE A 70 20.83 -3.88 -5.10
N ALA A 71 21.93 -4.57 -5.38
CA ALA A 71 22.58 -5.38 -4.37
C ALA A 71 23.06 -4.47 -3.23
N SER A 72 22.74 -4.86 -2.00
CA SER A 72 23.22 -4.25 -0.75
C SER A 72 24.72 -4.43 -0.57
#